data_AF-A0A392U3Q8-F1
#
_entry.id   AF-A0A392U3Q8-F1
#
_cell.length_a   1.000
_cell.length_b   1.000
_cell.length_c   1.000
_cell.angle_alpha   90.00
_cell.angle_beta   90.00
_cell.angle_gamma   90.00
#
_symmetry.space_group_name_H-M   'P 1'
#
loop_
_entity.id
_entity.type
_entity.pdbx_description
1 polymer ?
#
loop_
_entity_poly.entity_id
_entity_poly.type
_entity_poly.pdbx_seq_one_letter_code
_entity_poly.pdbx_strand_id
1 'polypeptide(L)' 'VAYRIALPPVLSQIHDVFHVLQLRKYISDPSHVITPDDIQLRENLSFGVPPVKIADRKMKRLQKKYLWSR' A
#
# COMPACT_ATOMS: atom_id res chain seq x y z
N VAL A 1 -1.60 -24.06 -1.00
CA VAL A 1 -1.40 -22.97 -0.02
C VAL A 1 -1.81 -21.64 -0.67
N ALA A 2 -2.57 -20.82 0.05
CA ALA A 2 -3.03 -19.50 -0.39
C ALA A 2 -2.65 -18.47 0.68
N TYR A 3 -2.21 -17.29 0.24
CA TYR A 3 -1.81 -16.19 1.11
C TYR A 3 -2.75 -15.01 0.90
N ARG A 4 -3.11 -14.34 1.99
CA ARG A 4 -3.86 -13.08 1.93
C ARG A 4 -2.90 -11.92 2.10
N ILE A 5 -2.97 -10.95 1.19
CA ILE A 5 -2.13 -9.75 1.20
C ILE A 5 -3.02 -8.55 1.46
N ALA A 6 -2.60 -7.66 2.37
CA ALA A 6 -3.29 -6.41 2.59
C ALA A 6 -3.09 -5.49 1.38
N LEU A 7 -4.12 -5.32 0.56
CA LEU A 7 -4.09 -4.46 -0.62
C LEU A 7 -4.39 -3.00 -0.26
N PRO A 8 -3.72 -2.02 -0.89
CA PRO A 8 -4.06 -0.62 -0.73
C PRO A 8 -5.47 -0.33 -1.29
N PRO A 9 -6.18 0.70 -0.81
CA PRO A 9 -7.57 0.97 -1.20
C PRO A 9 -7.80 1.13 -2.71
N VAL A 10 -6.79 1.60 -3.45
CA VAL A 10 -6.83 1.73 -4.92
C VAL A 10 -6.98 0.37 -5.64
N LEU A 11 -6.54 -0.72 -5.00
CA LEU A 11 -6.62 -2.09 -5.51
C LEU A 11 -7.74 -2.89 -4.83
N SER A 12 -8.70 -2.23 -4.17
CA SER A 12 -9.80 -2.89 -3.44
C SER A 12 -10.70 -3.77 -4.31
N GLN A 13 -10.69 -3.57 -5.64
CA GLN A 13 -11.43 -4.40 -6.60
C GLN A 13 -10.69 -5.70 -6.96
N ILE A 14 -9.43 -5.85 -6.56
CA ILE A 14 -8.61 -7.04 -6.82
C ILE A 14 -8.74 -8.00 -5.65
N HIS A 15 -8.79 -9.30 -5.95
CA HIS A 15 -8.78 -10.33 -4.91
C HIS A 15 -7.46 -10.28 -4.10
N ASP A 16 -7.60 -10.22 -2.78
CA ASP A 16 -6.51 -10.19 -1.81
C ASP A 16 -5.86 -11.56 -1.56
N VAL A 17 -6.47 -12.63 -2.10
CA VAL A 17 -6.02 -14.02 -1.96
C VAL A 17 -5.21 -14.44 -3.18
N PHE A 18 -3.95 -14.79 -2.96
CA PHE A 18 -3.04 -15.29 -3.98
C PHE A 18 -2.69 -16.75 -3.71
N HIS A 19 -2.89 -17.61 -4.70
CA HIS A 19 -2.49 -19.01 -4.63
C HIS A 19 -1.05 -19.17 -5.10
N VAL A 20 -0.22 -19.91 -4.36
CA VAL A 20 1.20 -20.14 -4.71
C VAL A 20 1.35 -20.75 -6.11
N LEU A 21 0.38 -21.53 -6.55
CA LEU A 21 0.36 -22.13 -7.88
C LEU A 21 0.21 -21.09 -9.01
N GLN A 22 -0.36 -19.92 -8.74
CA GLN A 22 -0.42 -18.81 -9.71
C GLN A 22 0.97 -18.21 -9.95
N LEU A 23 1.83 -18.17 -8.93
CA LEU A 23 3.21 -17.69 -9.04
C LEU A 23 4.09 -18.66 -9.85
N ARG A 24 3.80 -19.97 -9.79
CA ARG A 24 4.55 -20.99 -10.55
C ARG A 24 4.32 -20.94 -12.06
N LYS A 25 3.30 -20.23 -12.55
CA LYS A 25 3.03 -20.02 -13.98
C LYS A 25 3.69 -18.75 -14.54
N TYR A 26 4.47 -18.05 -13.74
CA TYR A 26 5.17 -16.85 -14.17
C TYR A 26 6.20 -17.18 -15.27
N ILE A 27 6.05 -16.54 -16.43
CA ILE A 27 7.04 -16.56 -17.50
C ILE A 27 7.97 -15.37 -17.25
N SER A 28 9.27 -15.64 -17.12
CA SER A 28 10.26 -14.61 -16.86
C SER A 28 10.30 -13.62 -18.02
N ASP A 29 9.84 -12.40 -17.78
CA ASP A 29 9.95 -11.28 -18.70
C ASP A 29 10.91 -10.24 -18.09
N PRO A 30 11.96 -9.82 -18.80
CA PRO A 30 12.85 -8.74 -18.38
C PRO A 30 12.12 -7.44 -18.00
N SER A 31 10.94 -7.16 -18.58
CA SER A 31 10.14 -5.97 -18.26
C SER A 31 9.50 -6.01 -16.86
N HIS A 32 9.31 -7.20 -16.31
CA HIS A 32 8.78 -7.39 -14.95
C HIS A 32 9.87 -7.37 -13.89
N VAL A 33 11.14 -7.28 -14.28
CA VAL A 33 12.26 -7.16 -13.34
C VAL A 33 12.22 -5.75 -12.77
N ILE A 34 11.74 -5.63 -11.55
CA ILE A 34 11.85 -4.40 -10.79
C ILE A 34 13.32 -4.27 -10.39
N THR A 35 14.03 -3.29 -10.96
CA THR A 35 15.35 -2.91 -10.48
C THR A 35 15.22 -2.47 -9.02
N PRO A 36 15.92 -3.11 -8.07
CA PRO A 36 15.90 -2.64 -6.70
C PRO A 36 16.40 -1.20 -6.69
N ASP A 37 15.64 -0.32 -6.05
CA ASP A 37 16.15 1.00 -5.72
C ASP A 37 17.34 0.83 -4.77
N ASP A 38 18.39 1.63 -4.96
CA ASP A 38 19.49 1.75 -4.01
C ASP A 38 18.97 2.43 -2.73
N ILE A 39 18.28 1.63 -1.91
CA ILE A 39 17.73 2.06 -0.64
C ILE A 39 18.91 2.17 0.34
N GLN A 40 19.44 3.38 0.50
CA GLN A 40 20.38 3.70 1.56
C GLN A 40 19.67 3.63 2.92
N LEU A 41 19.72 2.45 3.54
CA LEU A 41 19.31 2.26 4.93
C LEU A 41 20.32 2.95 5.84
N ARG A 42 19.82 3.68 6.83
CA ARG A 42 20.65 4.16 7.94
C ARG A 42 21.11 2.96 8.77
N GLU A 43 22.16 3.12 9.58
CA GLU A 43 22.72 2.07 10.45
C GLU A 43 21.68 1.40 11.37
N ASN A 44 20.58 2.09 11.68
CA ASN A 44 19.44 1.59 12.45
C ASN A 44 18.34 0.94 11.59
N LEU A 45 18.63 0.56 10.34
CA LEU A 45 17.68 0.01 9.36
C LEU A 45 16.50 0.93 9.05
N SER A 46 16.62 2.23 9.35
CA SER A 46 15.57 3.20 9.06
C SER A 46 15.71 3.72 7.62
N PHE A 47 14.58 3.76 6.91
CA PHE A 47 14.49 4.34 5.57
C PHE A 47 14.13 5.83 5.68
N GLY A 48 15.04 6.70 5.24
CA GLY A 48 14.84 8.14 5.23
C GLY A 48 13.95 8.56 4.06
N VAL A 49 12.64 8.34 4.15
CA VAL A 49 11.69 8.85 3.14
C VAL A 49 11.69 10.39 3.20
N PRO A 50 12.03 11.11 2.11
CA PRO A 50 11.87 12.56 2.09
C PRO A 50 10.37 12.88 2.25
N PRO A 51 10.00 13.90 3.04
CA PRO A 51 8.60 14.23 3.28
C PRO A 51 7.92 14.60 1.94
N VAL A 52 7.06 13.71 1.45
CA VAL A 52 6.21 13.99 0.31
C VAL A 52 5.21 15.06 0.73
N LYS A 53 5.34 16.27 0.16
CA LYS A 53 4.39 17.36 0.39
C LYS A 53 3.03 16.92 -0.14
N ILE A 54 2.08 16.68 0.77
CA ILE A 54 0.68 16.43 0.42
C ILE A 54 0.12 17.75 -0.13
N ALA A 55 0.00 17.85 -1.45
CA ALA A 55 -0.34 19.10 -2.14
C ALA A 55 -1.81 19.53 -2.00
N ASP A 56 -2.71 18.69 -1.48
CA ASP A 56 -4.09 19.12 -1.29
C ASP A 56 -4.80 18.34 -0.17
N ARG A 57 -4.99 18.98 0.98
CA ARG A 57 -5.80 18.48 2.09
C ARG A 57 -7.18 19.09 1.98
N LYS A 58 -8.11 18.46 1.25
CA LYS A 58 -9.54 18.80 1.37
C LYS A 58 -10.03 18.47 2.79
N MET A 59 -10.10 19.50 3.62
CA MET A 59 -10.55 19.40 5.01
C MET A 59 -12.08 19.22 5.05
N LYS A 60 -12.57 17.98 5.12
CA LYS A 60 -14.00 17.72 5.39
C LYS A 60 -14.28 17.93 6.88
N ARG A 61 -15.08 18.95 7.20
CA ARG A 61 -15.51 19.27 8.56
C ARG A 61 -16.55 18.23 9.03
N LEU A 62 -16.19 17.36 9.96
CA LEU A 62 -17.16 16.48 10.62
C LEU A 62 -17.96 17.31 11.65
N GLN A 63 -19.23 17.59 11.36
CA GLN A 63 -20.17 18.15 12.35
C GLN A 63 -20.57 17.04 13.32
N LYS A 64 -20.11 17.12 14.57
CA LYS A 64 -20.66 16.34 15.68
C LYS A 64 -22.01 16.95 16.08
N LYS A 65 -23.10 16.19 15.94
CA LYS A 65 -24.38 16.48 16.61
C LYS A 65 -24.41 15.68 17.92
N TYR A 66 -24.19 16.35 19.04
CA TYR A 66 -24.59 15.82 20.34
C TYR A 66 -26.06 16.17 20.54
N LEU A 67 -26.95 15.22 20.30
CA LEU A 67 -28.36 15.34 20.67
C LEU A 67 -28.50 14.93 22.14
N TRP A 68 -28.35 15.90 23.04
CA TRP A 68 -28.96 15.82 24.38
C TRP A 68 -30.35 16.45 24.29
N SER A 69 -31.41 15.63 24.28
CA SER A 69 -32.73 15.99 24.82
C SER A 69 -33.72 14.83 24.62
N ARG A 70 -33.89 13.99 25.65
CA ARG A 70 -35.13 13.85 26.41
C ARG A 70 -34.92 12.90 27.59
#